data_AF-A0A0K9YT61-F1
#
_entry.id   AF-A0A0K9YT61-F1
#
_cell.length_a   1.000
_cell.length_b   1.000
_cell.length_c   1.000
_cell.angle_alpha   90.00
_cell.angle_beta   90.00
_cell.angle_gamma   90.00
#
_symmetry.space_group_name_H-M   'P 1'
#
loop_
_entity.id
_entity.type
_entity.pdbx_description
1 polymer ?
#
loop_
_entity_poly.entity_id
_entity_poly.type
_entity_poly.pdbx_seq_one_letter_code
_entity_poly.pdbx_strand_id
1 'polypeptide(L)'
;MKAGTEKTYVLSVSLDGKSGSLKVNDVESVAFDFSANGLANAIAAVKAANSSNIVAALEAPVLGLKAIDSTLAAEYVTEIGKSFVSSRELIQAAVDRVNAAAGTAIGEKIAAVKSANGPVALLDALEKLGVQRVIGLAHDGGNAVIEGTPSLAAKYHTAIASQTIATKTDVQAIIDTVNGAEVTKLVVAAEAAVTTDSVTAAASLLAAYDNGIADDKVEVDLGKRLDVVTALVAVNAAPDAAGLLTAIKSADLALVEVVDANADAYKAQVDAQAEGFKFATVAQLQSFVKQVNATVNTSAIDAVNKAVDAPALLTALKSSVLGLKKVADANEAAYFAALTGKTFTTVTEIQAFVDGVNKAQSEAALVAAINTATKSNIEEAVTSFVATFANDAYINVGSKKRAEVISTFWVNHGEGRSEAFTSAAEVSAALTAAVSEYEGYINGINSAKNITEMRAAFDVFIDDLEAAYGDEVTTKVEELQNTSVYANGSFTIEAATSIFEALQVKRSDADTTNDDFATVAEALATLSK
;
A
#
# COMPACT_ATOMS: atom_id res chain seq x y z
N MET A 1 7.86 32.42 -21.01
CA MET A 1 9.18 32.38 -21.68
C MET A 1 10.22 32.82 -20.67
N LYS A 2 11.10 31.92 -20.19
CA LYS A 2 12.21 32.33 -19.32
C LYS A 2 13.16 33.18 -20.18
N ALA A 3 13.38 34.42 -19.77
CA ALA A 3 14.40 35.28 -20.37
C ALA A 3 15.74 34.53 -20.32
N GLY A 4 16.26 34.15 -21.49
CA GLY A 4 17.61 33.60 -21.58
C GLY A 4 18.58 34.67 -21.13
N THR A 5 19.41 34.37 -20.15
CA THR A 5 20.45 35.27 -19.65
C THR A 5 21.33 35.67 -20.82
N GLU A 6 21.32 36.96 -21.17
CA GLU A 6 22.11 37.51 -22.28
C GLU A 6 23.60 37.26 -21.98
N LYS A 7 24.30 36.58 -22.89
CA LYS A 7 25.73 36.29 -22.72
C LYS A 7 26.57 37.41 -23.32
N THR A 8 27.30 38.16 -22.50
CA THR A 8 28.25 39.19 -22.92
C THR A 8 29.61 38.56 -23.18
N TYR A 9 30.13 38.70 -24.41
CA TYR A 9 31.45 38.21 -24.79
C TYR A 9 32.40 39.39 -24.96
N VAL A 10 33.46 39.44 -24.16
CA VAL A 10 34.50 40.46 -24.28
C VAL A 10 35.76 39.81 -24.83
N LEU A 11 36.05 40.09 -26.09
CA LEU A 11 37.28 39.68 -26.76
C LEU A 11 38.29 40.81 -26.71
N SER A 12 39.40 40.61 -26.01
CA SER A 12 40.56 41.51 -26.03
C SER A 12 41.63 40.89 -26.90
N VAL A 13 42.09 41.57 -27.94
CA VAL A 13 43.13 41.05 -28.85
C VAL A 13 44.29 42.03 -28.93
N SER A 14 45.51 41.52 -28.99
CA SER A 14 46.71 42.29 -29.30
C SER A 14 46.58 42.95 -30.68
N LEU A 15 47.34 44.03 -30.90
CA LEU A 15 47.32 44.78 -32.16
C LEU A 15 47.74 43.96 -33.39
N ASP A 16 48.53 42.91 -33.20
CA ASP A 16 48.92 41.98 -34.26
C ASP A 16 47.93 40.81 -34.45
N GLY A 17 46.87 40.76 -33.64
CA GLY A 17 45.83 39.74 -33.71
C GLY A 17 46.24 38.38 -33.14
N LYS A 18 47.46 38.23 -32.63
CA LYS A 18 48.03 36.91 -32.31
C LYS A 18 47.81 36.48 -30.88
N SER A 19 47.56 37.37 -29.94
CA SER A 19 47.26 37.00 -28.55
C SER A 19 46.07 37.79 -28.04
N GLY A 20 45.46 37.31 -26.96
CA GLY A 20 44.27 37.94 -26.44
C GLY A 20 43.62 37.14 -25.34
N SER A 21 42.42 37.55 -24.97
CA SER A 21 41.58 36.79 -24.08
C SER A 21 40.12 36.93 -24.42
N LEU A 22 39.37 35.87 -24.10
CA LEU A 22 37.93 35.86 -24.17
C LEU A 22 37.35 35.76 -22.76
N LYS A 23 36.48 36.68 -22.40
CA LYS A 23 35.65 36.62 -21.19
C LYS A 23 34.19 36.44 -21.57
N VAL A 24 33.47 35.62 -20.81
CA VAL A 24 32.02 35.46 -20.96
C VAL A 24 31.36 35.85 -19.64
N ASN A 25 30.46 36.83 -19.67
CA ASN A 25 29.70 37.32 -18.51
C ASN A 25 30.57 37.76 -17.32
N ASP A 26 31.70 38.41 -17.59
CA ASP A 26 32.70 38.84 -16.59
C ASP A 26 33.35 37.70 -15.77
N VAL A 27 33.11 36.44 -16.12
CA VAL A 27 33.76 35.27 -15.50
C VAL A 27 35.04 34.89 -16.27
N GLU A 28 35.98 34.30 -15.54
CA GLU A 28 37.30 33.75 -15.89
C GLU A 28 37.77 33.95 -17.35
N SER A 29 38.87 34.68 -17.50
CA SER A 29 39.44 35.05 -18.79
C SER A 29 40.25 33.89 -19.37
N VAL A 30 39.81 33.30 -20.48
CA VAL A 30 40.62 32.33 -21.21
C VAL A 30 41.60 33.10 -22.09
N ALA A 31 42.87 33.10 -21.69
CA ALA A 31 43.94 33.68 -22.49
C ALA A 31 44.30 32.74 -23.66
N PHE A 32 44.49 33.31 -24.84
CA PHE A 32 45.04 32.63 -25.99
C PHE A 32 46.26 33.39 -26.52
N ASP A 33 47.27 32.65 -26.97
CA ASP A 33 48.46 33.23 -27.58
C ASP A 33 48.89 32.36 -28.76
N PHE A 34 48.50 32.77 -29.95
CA PHE A 34 48.88 32.23 -31.25
C PHE A 34 50.15 32.91 -31.81
N SER A 35 50.85 33.72 -31.02
CA SER A 35 52.15 34.27 -31.43
C SER A 35 53.20 33.18 -31.54
N ALA A 36 54.34 33.49 -32.18
CA ALA A 36 55.47 32.57 -32.25
C ALA A 36 55.99 32.19 -30.84
N ASN A 37 55.91 33.12 -29.88
CA ASN A 37 56.28 32.89 -28.49
C ASN A 37 55.24 32.01 -27.77
N GLY A 38 53.95 32.25 -28.01
CA GLY A 38 52.86 31.42 -27.49
C GLY A 38 52.96 29.97 -27.96
N LEU A 39 53.25 29.76 -29.25
CA LEU A 39 53.51 28.45 -29.81
C LEU A 39 54.76 27.80 -29.19
N ALA A 40 55.87 28.54 -29.06
CA ALA A 40 57.10 28.04 -28.44
C ALA A 40 56.88 27.62 -26.97
N ASN A 41 56.10 28.41 -26.22
CA ASN A 41 55.73 28.11 -24.83
C ASN A 41 54.84 26.87 -24.73
N ALA A 42 53.86 26.71 -25.62
CA ALA A 42 53.02 25.51 -25.65
C ALA A 42 53.81 24.25 -26.00
N ILE A 43 54.74 24.32 -26.95
CA ILE A 43 55.67 23.23 -27.27
C ILE A 43 56.55 22.88 -26.06
N ALA A 44 57.05 23.90 -25.35
CA ALA A 44 57.83 23.68 -24.13
C ALA A 44 56.99 23.04 -23.00
N ALA A 45 55.72 23.46 -22.86
CA ALA A 45 54.80 22.89 -21.89
C ALA A 45 54.52 21.41 -22.18
N VAL A 46 54.28 21.03 -23.44
CA VAL A 46 54.11 19.62 -23.85
C VAL A 46 55.35 18.78 -23.51
N LYS A 47 56.56 19.30 -23.70
CA LYS A 47 57.81 18.60 -23.36
C LYS A 47 58.02 18.41 -21.86
N ALA A 48 57.57 19.37 -21.06
CA ALA A 48 57.73 19.35 -19.60
C ALA A 48 56.59 18.62 -18.88
N ALA A 49 55.53 18.28 -19.61
CA ALA A 49 54.35 17.63 -19.05
C ALA A 49 54.62 16.17 -18.66
N ASN A 50 53.87 15.72 -17.66
CA ASN A 50 53.82 14.34 -17.18
C ASN A 50 52.40 13.79 -17.37
N SER A 51 52.14 12.55 -16.94
CA SER A 51 50.87 11.88 -17.25
C SER A 51 49.63 12.57 -16.67
N SER A 52 49.78 13.45 -15.65
CA SER A 52 48.63 14.16 -15.07
C SER A 52 48.27 15.46 -15.78
N ASN A 53 49.15 16.03 -16.61
CA ASN A 53 48.91 17.31 -17.28
C ASN A 53 49.21 17.33 -18.79
N ILE A 54 49.70 16.23 -19.36
CA ILE A 54 50.01 16.12 -20.80
C ILE A 54 48.80 16.32 -21.70
N VAL A 55 47.62 15.82 -21.33
CA VAL A 55 46.39 15.97 -22.14
C VAL A 55 46.04 17.45 -22.26
N ALA A 56 45.99 18.17 -21.13
CA ALA A 56 45.75 19.61 -21.13
C ALA A 56 46.82 20.40 -21.90
N ALA A 57 48.09 19.97 -21.83
CA ALA A 57 49.17 20.58 -22.61
C ALA A 57 49.03 20.34 -24.12
N LEU A 58 48.61 19.13 -24.54
CA LEU A 58 48.35 18.79 -25.95
C LEU A 58 47.10 19.49 -26.50
N GLU A 59 46.09 19.71 -25.65
CA GLU A 59 44.85 20.42 -25.98
C GLU A 59 45.03 21.95 -26.01
N ALA A 60 46.24 22.46 -25.74
CA ALA A 60 46.53 23.90 -25.79
C ALA A 60 46.07 24.47 -27.16
N PRO A 61 45.19 25.50 -27.17
CA PRO A 61 44.54 25.96 -28.40
C PRO A 61 45.50 26.33 -29.53
N VAL A 62 46.65 26.91 -29.20
CA VAL A 62 47.70 27.30 -30.16
C VAL A 62 48.31 26.11 -30.92
N LEU A 63 48.27 24.91 -30.33
CA LEU A 63 48.77 23.70 -30.99
C LEU A 63 47.74 23.12 -31.96
N GLY A 64 46.44 23.35 -31.76
CA GLY A 64 45.38 22.89 -32.65
C GLY A 64 45.52 21.43 -33.08
N LEU A 65 45.88 20.55 -32.15
CA LEU A 65 46.07 19.12 -32.39
C LEU A 65 44.71 18.42 -32.51
N LYS A 66 44.71 17.23 -33.10
CA LYS A 66 43.51 16.40 -33.29
C LYS A 66 43.70 15.03 -32.66
N ALA A 67 42.57 14.38 -32.36
CA ALA A 67 42.50 13.00 -31.89
C ALA A 67 43.30 12.72 -30.61
N ILE A 68 43.29 13.65 -29.66
CA ILE A 68 43.88 13.40 -28.34
C ILE A 68 42.93 12.47 -27.57
N ASP A 69 43.43 11.31 -27.14
CA ASP A 69 42.72 10.36 -26.29
C ASP A 69 43.27 10.47 -24.86
N SER A 70 42.45 10.98 -23.95
CA SER A 70 42.85 11.18 -22.56
C SER A 70 43.30 9.89 -21.85
N THR A 71 42.88 8.72 -22.33
CA THR A 71 43.28 7.43 -21.76
C THR A 71 44.72 7.03 -22.08
N LEU A 72 45.35 7.70 -23.07
CA LEU A 72 46.71 7.43 -23.54
C LEU A 72 47.75 8.42 -22.98
N ALA A 73 47.43 9.09 -21.88
CA ALA A 73 48.27 10.16 -21.32
C ALA A 73 49.71 9.71 -21.02
N ALA A 74 49.89 8.52 -20.41
CA ALA A 74 51.23 8.02 -20.08
C ALA A 74 52.05 7.66 -21.33
N GLU A 75 51.37 7.14 -22.35
CA GLU A 75 51.93 6.79 -23.65
C GLU A 75 52.36 8.04 -24.42
N TYR A 76 51.55 9.10 -24.39
CA TYR A 76 51.92 10.40 -24.95
C TYR A 76 53.19 10.95 -24.31
N VAL A 77 53.28 10.96 -22.98
CA VAL A 77 54.49 11.42 -22.27
C VAL A 77 55.72 10.61 -22.69
N THR A 78 55.56 9.29 -22.77
CA THR A 78 56.67 8.39 -23.14
C THR A 78 57.13 8.64 -24.57
N GLU A 79 56.21 8.76 -25.54
CA GLU A 79 56.55 8.99 -26.95
C GLU A 79 57.15 10.38 -27.16
N ILE A 80 56.56 11.40 -26.53
CA ILE A 80 57.01 12.79 -26.63
C ILE A 80 58.40 12.94 -26.00
N GLY A 81 58.67 12.29 -24.87
CA GLY A 81 59.98 12.29 -24.21
C GLY A 81 61.09 11.60 -25.02
N LYS A 82 60.73 10.66 -25.91
CA LYS A 82 61.67 9.98 -26.84
C LYS A 82 61.80 10.68 -28.19
N SER A 83 60.83 11.52 -28.54
CA SER A 83 60.74 12.18 -29.85
C SER A 83 61.38 13.56 -29.83
N PHE A 84 62.02 13.96 -30.92
CA PHE A 84 62.45 15.36 -31.12
C PHE A 84 61.24 16.24 -31.49
N VAL A 85 60.34 16.48 -30.55
CA VAL A 85 59.12 17.30 -30.77
C VAL A 85 59.43 18.80 -30.72
N SER A 86 60.09 19.35 -31.74
CA SER A 86 60.45 20.79 -31.80
C SER A 86 59.40 21.68 -32.48
N SER A 87 58.38 21.10 -33.10
CA SER A 87 57.31 21.81 -33.79
C SER A 87 55.95 21.19 -33.51
N ARG A 88 54.88 21.91 -33.83
CA ARG A 88 53.49 21.41 -33.76
C ARG A 88 53.31 20.15 -34.58
N GLU A 89 53.84 20.11 -35.80
CA GLU A 89 53.70 18.98 -36.73
C GLU A 89 54.36 17.73 -36.14
N LEU A 90 55.51 17.89 -35.47
CA LEU A 90 56.20 16.79 -34.81
C LEU A 90 55.45 16.30 -33.55
N ILE A 91 54.76 17.19 -32.83
CA ILE A 91 53.87 16.81 -31.72
C ILE A 91 52.64 16.06 -32.25
N GLN A 92 51.97 16.55 -33.30
CA GLN A 92 50.85 15.82 -33.92
C GLN A 92 51.31 14.45 -34.42
N ALA A 93 52.47 14.35 -35.06
CA ALA A 93 53.01 13.07 -35.49
C ALA A 93 53.30 12.11 -34.33
N ALA A 94 53.69 12.62 -33.15
CA ALA A 94 53.86 11.81 -31.95
C ALA A 94 52.50 11.32 -31.41
N VAL A 95 51.49 12.19 -31.35
CA VAL A 95 50.11 11.82 -31.00
C VAL A 95 49.56 10.76 -31.97
N ASP A 96 49.72 10.96 -33.27
CA ASP A 96 49.27 10.02 -34.31
C ASP A 96 49.96 8.67 -34.18
N ARG A 97 51.27 8.63 -33.85
CA ARG A 97 52.00 7.37 -33.61
C ARG A 97 51.49 6.64 -32.38
N VAL A 98 51.25 7.33 -31.26
CA VAL A 98 50.70 6.71 -30.05
C VAL A 98 49.31 6.16 -30.33
N ASN A 99 48.44 6.92 -30.99
CA ASN A 99 47.10 6.48 -31.36
C ASN A 99 47.13 5.29 -32.33
N ALA A 100 48.01 5.32 -33.33
CA ALA A 100 48.19 4.21 -34.26
C ALA A 100 48.73 2.96 -33.56
N ALA A 101 49.66 3.11 -32.62
CA ALA A 101 50.18 2.01 -31.82
C ALA A 101 49.10 1.41 -30.92
N ALA A 102 48.29 2.24 -30.25
CA ALA A 102 47.16 1.80 -29.45
C ALA A 102 46.09 1.08 -30.30
N GLY A 103 45.76 1.63 -31.47
CA GLY A 103 44.86 0.99 -32.44
C GLY A 103 45.40 -0.35 -32.96
N THR A 104 46.70 -0.43 -33.23
CA THR A 104 47.37 -1.69 -33.62
C THR A 104 47.31 -2.70 -32.49
N ALA A 105 47.59 -2.31 -31.25
CA ALA A 105 47.53 -3.20 -30.09
C ALA A 105 46.11 -3.75 -29.84
N ILE A 106 45.06 -2.94 -30.03
CA ILE A 106 43.67 -3.42 -29.98
C ILE A 106 43.39 -4.38 -31.14
N GLY A 107 43.84 -4.05 -32.36
CA GLY A 107 43.72 -4.92 -33.54
C GLY A 107 44.39 -6.28 -33.34
N GLU A 108 45.58 -6.32 -32.75
CA GLU A 108 46.30 -7.56 -32.39
C GLU A 108 45.54 -8.37 -31.34
N LYS A 109 44.97 -7.73 -30.31
CA LYS A 109 44.14 -8.41 -29.31
C LYS A 109 42.86 -9.00 -29.93
N ILE A 110 42.21 -8.29 -30.85
CA ILE A 110 41.05 -8.80 -31.59
C ILE A 110 41.47 -9.97 -32.50
N ALA A 111 42.63 -9.89 -33.16
CA ALA A 111 43.18 -10.99 -33.94
C ALA A 111 43.44 -12.23 -33.07
N ALA A 112 44.00 -12.03 -31.87
CA ALA A 112 44.21 -13.10 -30.90
C ALA A 112 42.90 -13.79 -30.48
N VAL A 113 41.82 -13.03 -30.26
CA VAL A 113 40.48 -13.57 -30.00
C VAL A 113 39.99 -14.45 -31.16
N LYS A 114 40.19 -14.01 -32.41
CA LYS A 114 39.78 -14.77 -33.61
C LYS A 114 40.61 -16.04 -33.81
N SER A 115 41.91 -15.98 -33.53
CA SER A 115 42.85 -17.08 -33.76
C SER A 115 42.98 -18.01 -32.55
N ALA A 116 42.25 -17.77 -31.47
CA ALA A 116 42.32 -18.58 -30.26
C ALA A 116 42.01 -20.06 -30.58
N ASN A 117 42.96 -20.95 -30.27
CA ASN A 117 42.84 -22.37 -30.59
C ASN A 117 42.26 -23.16 -29.40
N GLY A 118 41.00 -22.87 -29.08
CA GLY A 118 40.24 -23.58 -28.05
C GLY A 118 39.76 -22.69 -26.89
N PRO A 119 38.97 -23.25 -25.97
CA PRO A 119 38.24 -22.50 -24.94
C PRO A 119 39.14 -21.66 -24.01
N VAL A 120 40.18 -22.26 -23.42
CA VAL A 120 41.06 -21.56 -22.47
C VAL A 120 41.86 -20.43 -23.14
N ALA A 121 42.40 -20.68 -24.34
CA ALA A 121 43.11 -19.67 -25.12
C ALA A 121 42.19 -18.50 -25.50
N LEU A 122 40.90 -18.77 -25.75
CA LEU A 122 39.92 -17.74 -26.01
C LEU A 122 39.63 -16.91 -24.77
N LEU A 123 39.42 -17.55 -23.61
CA LEU A 123 39.18 -16.83 -22.35
C LEU A 123 40.33 -15.87 -22.00
N ASP A 124 41.58 -16.31 -22.17
CA ASP A 124 42.77 -15.47 -21.99
C ASP A 124 42.82 -14.29 -22.98
N ALA A 125 42.45 -14.53 -24.25
CA ALA A 125 42.37 -13.47 -25.24
C ALA A 125 41.24 -12.45 -24.94
N LEU A 126 40.08 -12.93 -24.47
CA LEU A 126 38.95 -12.08 -24.09
C LEU A 126 39.28 -11.22 -22.86
N GLU A 127 39.95 -11.80 -21.85
CA GLU A 127 40.45 -11.07 -20.68
C GLU A 127 41.44 -9.97 -21.09
N LYS A 128 42.44 -10.29 -21.93
CA LYS A 128 43.44 -9.31 -22.41
C LYS A 128 42.83 -8.20 -23.27
N LEU A 129 41.76 -8.49 -24.00
CA LEU A 129 40.95 -7.50 -24.71
C LEU A 129 40.07 -6.66 -23.77
N GLY A 130 39.90 -7.10 -22.52
CA GLY A 130 39.09 -6.45 -21.49
C GLY A 130 37.60 -6.59 -21.76
N VAL A 131 37.17 -7.72 -22.34
CA VAL A 131 35.76 -8.06 -22.53
C VAL A 131 35.17 -8.42 -21.17
N GLN A 132 33.97 -7.92 -20.90
CA GLN A 132 33.26 -8.12 -19.64
C GLN A 132 32.25 -9.27 -19.75
N ARG A 133 31.71 -9.72 -18.60
CA ARG A 133 30.67 -10.76 -18.52
C ARG A 133 31.06 -12.10 -19.18
N VAL A 134 32.35 -12.44 -19.16
CA VAL A 134 32.83 -13.70 -19.74
C VAL A 134 32.59 -14.85 -18.76
N ILE A 135 31.43 -15.50 -18.86
CA ILE A 135 31.08 -16.67 -18.04
C ILE A 135 32.05 -17.84 -18.32
N GLY A 136 32.69 -18.34 -17.28
CA GLY A 136 33.70 -19.40 -17.36
C GLY A 136 35.14 -18.90 -17.28
N LEU A 137 35.39 -17.59 -17.21
CA LEU A 137 36.72 -17.05 -16.93
C LEU A 137 37.07 -17.26 -15.45
N ALA A 138 38.18 -17.96 -15.19
CA ALA A 138 38.74 -18.12 -13.86
C ALA A 138 40.27 -18.14 -13.92
N HIS A 139 40.93 -18.03 -12.77
CA HIS A 139 42.38 -18.11 -12.65
C HIS A 139 42.77 -19.23 -11.70
N ASP A 140 43.87 -19.91 -11.99
CA ASP A 140 44.52 -20.74 -11.00
C ASP A 140 45.22 -19.87 -9.93
N GLY A 141 45.66 -20.48 -8.83
CA GLY A 141 46.40 -19.78 -7.77
C GLY A 141 47.74 -19.15 -8.22
N GLY A 142 48.12 -19.31 -9.49
CA GLY A 142 49.26 -18.69 -10.16
C GLY A 142 48.88 -17.64 -11.21
N ASN A 143 47.62 -17.20 -11.26
CA ASN A 143 47.07 -16.24 -12.22
C ASN A 143 47.03 -16.74 -13.68
N ALA A 144 47.19 -18.03 -13.95
CA ALA A 144 46.96 -18.56 -15.28
C ALA A 144 45.46 -18.72 -15.52
N VAL A 145 45.00 -18.30 -16.71
CA VAL A 145 43.60 -18.44 -17.09
C VAL A 145 43.23 -19.92 -17.22
N ILE A 146 42.16 -20.31 -16.54
CA ILE A 146 41.55 -21.64 -16.59
C ILE A 146 40.05 -21.51 -16.88
N GLU A 147 39.42 -22.64 -17.21
CA GLU A 147 37.98 -22.71 -17.42
C GLU A 147 37.25 -22.96 -16.08
N GLY A 148 36.38 -22.02 -15.69
CA GLY A 148 35.55 -22.09 -14.50
C GLY A 148 34.24 -22.87 -14.70
N THR A 149 33.49 -23.08 -13.62
CA THR A 149 32.18 -23.74 -13.65
C THR A 149 31.10 -22.79 -13.11
N PRO A 150 30.03 -22.49 -13.87
CA PRO A 150 29.78 -22.90 -15.25
C PRO A 150 30.68 -22.18 -16.27
N SER A 151 30.86 -22.77 -17.47
CA SER A 151 31.59 -22.15 -18.59
C SER A 151 30.80 -22.19 -19.90
N LEU A 152 30.89 -21.08 -20.64
CA LEU A 152 30.37 -20.96 -22.01
C LEU A 152 31.49 -20.80 -23.07
N ALA A 153 32.75 -21.03 -22.69
CA ALA A 153 33.92 -20.76 -23.54
C ALA A 153 33.86 -21.46 -24.92
N ALA A 154 33.41 -22.71 -24.98
CA ALA A 154 33.20 -23.42 -26.25
C ALA A 154 32.12 -22.77 -27.15
N LYS A 155 31.07 -22.19 -26.55
CA LYS A 155 30.00 -21.49 -27.28
C LYS A 155 30.47 -20.13 -27.77
N TYR A 156 31.21 -19.38 -26.96
CA TYR A 156 31.88 -18.15 -27.41
C TYR A 156 32.78 -18.44 -28.59
N HIS A 157 33.60 -19.51 -28.53
CA HIS A 157 34.51 -19.90 -29.60
C HIS A 157 33.77 -20.14 -30.91
N THR A 158 32.68 -20.90 -30.86
CA THR A 158 31.81 -21.16 -32.03
C THR A 158 31.17 -19.88 -32.56
N ALA A 159 30.68 -19.01 -31.68
CA ALA A 159 29.99 -17.78 -32.06
C ALA A 159 30.95 -16.72 -32.65
N ILE A 160 32.17 -16.64 -32.13
CA ILE A 160 33.24 -15.75 -32.61
C ILE A 160 33.75 -16.22 -33.97
N ALA A 161 33.95 -17.53 -34.14
CA ALA A 161 34.41 -18.10 -35.41
C ALA A 161 33.42 -17.91 -36.57
N SER A 162 32.12 -17.72 -36.27
CA SER A 162 31.06 -17.59 -37.28
C SER A 162 30.72 -16.14 -37.65
N GLN A 163 31.34 -15.15 -37.01
CA GLN A 163 30.99 -13.74 -37.17
C GLN A 163 32.18 -12.88 -37.61
N THR A 164 31.88 -11.77 -38.31
CA THR A 164 32.88 -10.76 -38.62
C THR A 164 33.04 -9.82 -37.44
N ILE A 165 34.23 -9.79 -36.86
CA ILE A 165 34.57 -8.93 -35.72
C ILE A 165 35.57 -7.88 -36.18
N ALA A 166 35.29 -6.60 -35.98
CA ALA A 166 36.21 -5.50 -36.27
C ALA A 166 36.62 -4.74 -35.00
N THR A 167 35.77 -4.74 -33.99
CA THR A 167 35.94 -3.94 -32.78
C THR A 167 35.79 -4.78 -31.51
N LYS A 168 36.26 -4.24 -30.38
CA LYS A 168 36.00 -4.80 -29.05
C LYS A 168 34.48 -4.88 -28.77
N THR A 169 33.72 -3.88 -29.22
CA THR A 169 32.26 -3.83 -29.07
C THR A 169 31.59 -4.99 -29.78
N ASP A 170 32.06 -5.37 -30.98
CA ASP A 170 31.54 -6.55 -31.69
C ASP A 170 31.77 -7.82 -30.87
N VAL A 171 32.96 -7.99 -30.28
CA VAL A 171 33.26 -9.13 -29.40
C VAL A 171 32.32 -9.14 -28.19
N GLN A 172 32.15 -7.99 -27.52
CA GLN A 172 31.26 -7.87 -26.35
C GLN A 172 29.82 -8.26 -26.71
N ALA A 173 29.29 -7.74 -27.83
CA ALA A 173 27.93 -8.05 -28.28
C ALA A 173 27.72 -9.56 -28.54
N ILE A 174 28.74 -10.25 -29.06
CA ILE A 174 28.71 -11.70 -29.24
C ILE A 174 28.62 -12.42 -27.89
N ILE A 175 29.45 -12.03 -26.91
CA ILE A 175 29.43 -12.62 -25.56
C ILE A 175 28.06 -12.42 -24.91
N ASP A 176 27.54 -11.19 -24.91
CA ASP A 176 26.24 -10.87 -24.31
C ASP A 176 25.11 -11.68 -24.97
N THR A 177 25.17 -11.85 -26.30
CA THR A 177 24.20 -12.66 -27.05
C THR A 177 24.27 -14.14 -26.65
N VAL A 178 25.47 -14.73 -26.54
CA VAL A 178 25.62 -16.12 -26.13
C VAL A 178 25.15 -16.33 -24.69
N ASN A 179 25.49 -15.41 -23.79
CA ASN A 179 25.07 -15.47 -22.40
C ASN A 179 23.55 -15.45 -22.25
N GLY A 180 22.90 -14.43 -22.82
CA GLY A 180 21.45 -14.28 -22.74
C GLY A 180 20.71 -15.47 -23.33
N ALA A 181 21.19 -16.01 -24.46
CA ALA A 181 20.61 -17.19 -25.09
C ALA A 181 20.71 -18.44 -24.21
N GLU A 182 21.85 -18.69 -23.57
CA GLU A 182 22.02 -19.89 -22.76
C GLU A 182 21.30 -19.81 -21.41
N VAL A 183 21.32 -18.66 -20.74
CA VAL A 183 20.54 -18.46 -19.51
C VAL A 183 19.06 -18.63 -19.79
N THR A 184 18.54 -18.02 -20.87
CA THR A 184 17.14 -18.20 -21.29
C THR A 184 16.80 -19.67 -21.51
N LYS A 185 17.68 -20.41 -22.21
CA LYS A 185 17.47 -21.84 -22.47
C LYS A 185 17.41 -22.65 -21.18
N LEU A 186 18.28 -22.39 -20.20
CA LEU A 186 18.27 -23.12 -18.93
C LEU A 186 17.05 -22.77 -18.07
N VAL A 187 16.62 -21.50 -18.06
CA VAL A 187 15.38 -21.11 -17.36
C VAL A 187 14.17 -21.80 -17.99
N VAL A 188 14.07 -21.85 -19.32
CA VAL A 188 13.00 -22.59 -20.01
C VAL A 188 13.06 -24.09 -19.72
N ALA A 189 14.26 -24.68 -19.64
CA ALA A 189 14.41 -26.08 -19.24
C ALA A 189 13.96 -26.32 -17.78
N ALA A 190 14.23 -25.38 -16.88
CA ALA A 190 13.78 -25.43 -15.50
C ALA A 190 12.25 -25.30 -15.39
N GLU A 191 11.63 -24.39 -16.15
CA GLU A 191 10.18 -24.26 -16.25
C GLU A 191 9.51 -25.55 -16.73
N ALA A 192 10.13 -26.26 -17.68
CA ALA A 192 9.59 -27.51 -18.19
C ALA A 192 9.79 -28.70 -17.23
N ALA A 193 10.93 -28.76 -16.53
CA ALA A 193 11.30 -29.88 -15.68
C ALA A 193 10.76 -29.76 -14.25
N VAL A 194 10.71 -28.54 -13.71
CA VAL A 194 10.34 -28.21 -12.32
C VAL A 194 11.04 -29.12 -11.32
N THR A 195 12.37 -29.16 -11.39
CA THR A 195 13.24 -29.93 -10.49
C THR A 195 14.33 -29.07 -9.86
N THR A 196 14.79 -29.44 -8.67
CA THR A 196 15.91 -28.79 -7.98
C THR A 196 17.16 -28.70 -8.84
N ASP A 197 17.51 -29.76 -9.57
CA ASP A 197 18.70 -29.80 -10.43
C ASP A 197 18.61 -28.78 -11.57
N SER A 198 17.44 -28.70 -12.23
CA SER A 198 17.22 -27.75 -13.32
C SER A 198 17.24 -26.30 -12.85
N VAL A 199 16.65 -26.02 -11.69
CA VAL A 199 16.69 -24.70 -11.04
C VAL A 199 18.11 -24.33 -10.64
N THR A 200 18.86 -25.26 -10.03
CA THR A 200 20.25 -25.03 -9.61
C THR A 200 21.15 -24.72 -10.80
N ALA A 201 20.98 -25.44 -11.91
CA ALA A 201 21.73 -25.19 -13.14
C ALA A 201 21.42 -23.81 -13.75
N ALA A 202 20.14 -23.44 -13.83
CA ALA A 202 19.72 -22.13 -14.32
C ALA A 202 20.19 -20.99 -13.40
N ALA A 203 20.04 -21.14 -12.08
CA ALA A 203 20.44 -20.16 -11.07
C ALA A 203 21.95 -19.91 -11.09
N SER A 204 22.75 -20.98 -11.21
CA SER A 204 24.22 -20.86 -11.26
C SER A 204 24.67 -20.08 -12.50
N LEU A 205 24.03 -20.29 -13.65
CA LEU A 205 24.37 -19.56 -14.87
C LEU A 205 23.84 -18.12 -14.85
N LEU A 206 22.63 -17.90 -14.33
CA LEU A 206 22.05 -16.56 -14.17
C LEU A 206 22.90 -15.71 -13.21
N ALA A 207 23.37 -16.27 -12.10
CA ALA A 207 24.26 -15.59 -11.16
C ALA A 207 25.63 -15.26 -11.76
N ALA A 208 26.14 -16.10 -12.67
CA ALA A 208 27.37 -15.81 -13.41
C ALA A 208 27.17 -14.76 -14.53
N TYR A 209 25.94 -14.60 -15.01
CA TYR A 209 25.56 -13.60 -15.99
C TYR A 209 25.36 -12.21 -15.35
N ASP A 210 24.73 -12.17 -14.17
CA ASP A 210 24.54 -10.95 -13.38
C ASP A 210 25.90 -10.33 -13.02
N ASN A 211 26.14 -9.13 -13.54
CA ASN A 211 27.38 -8.38 -13.28
C ASN A 211 27.22 -7.31 -12.20
N GLY A 212 26.16 -7.38 -11.39
CA GLY A 212 25.86 -6.43 -10.32
C GLY A 212 25.30 -5.10 -10.83
N ILE A 213 24.91 -5.00 -12.11
CA ILE A 213 24.21 -3.84 -12.67
C ILE A 213 22.72 -4.20 -12.72
N ALA A 214 22.00 -3.91 -11.64
CA ALA A 214 20.61 -4.31 -11.39
C ALA A 214 19.54 -3.81 -12.42
N ASP A 215 19.93 -3.15 -13.51
CA ASP A 215 19.05 -2.49 -14.47
C ASP A 215 18.84 -3.27 -15.78
N ASP A 216 19.47 -4.42 -16.00
CA ASP A 216 19.14 -5.25 -17.17
C ASP A 216 17.78 -5.94 -16.97
N LYS A 217 16.76 -5.42 -17.65
CA LYS A 217 15.39 -5.92 -17.58
C LYS A 217 15.27 -7.41 -17.92
N VAL A 218 16.16 -7.95 -18.75
CA VAL A 218 16.14 -9.36 -19.13
C VAL A 218 16.59 -10.25 -17.98
N GLU A 219 17.64 -9.85 -17.25
CA GLU A 219 18.14 -10.58 -16.08
C GLU A 219 17.09 -10.63 -14.97
N VAL A 220 16.44 -9.49 -14.69
CA VAL A 220 15.37 -9.39 -13.70
C VAL A 220 14.16 -10.25 -14.07
N ASP A 221 13.77 -10.29 -15.36
CA ASP A 221 12.66 -11.13 -15.83
C ASP A 221 12.98 -12.62 -15.70
N LEU A 222 14.17 -13.04 -16.11
CA LEU A 222 14.63 -14.42 -16.00
C LEU A 222 14.75 -14.86 -14.53
N GLY A 223 15.20 -13.98 -13.64
CA GLY A 223 15.22 -14.21 -12.20
C GLY A 223 13.84 -14.47 -11.63
N LYS A 224 12.87 -13.57 -11.90
CA LYS A 224 11.48 -13.75 -11.45
C LYS A 224 10.84 -15.05 -11.95
N ARG A 225 11.09 -15.40 -13.21
CA ARG A 225 10.61 -16.67 -13.78
C ARG A 225 11.20 -17.87 -13.03
N LEU A 226 12.48 -17.80 -12.70
CA LEU A 226 13.15 -18.86 -11.94
C LEU A 226 12.67 -18.93 -10.48
N ASP A 227 12.34 -17.80 -9.85
CA ASP A 227 11.75 -17.76 -8.51
C ASP A 227 10.39 -18.50 -8.47
N VAL A 228 9.55 -18.29 -9.49
CA VAL A 228 8.28 -19.04 -9.65
C VAL A 228 8.52 -20.54 -9.75
N VAL A 229 9.49 -20.97 -10.58
CA VAL A 229 9.84 -22.40 -10.71
C VAL A 229 10.38 -22.96 -9.39
N THR A 230 11.19 -22.19 -8.68
CA THR A 230 11.74 -22.56 -7.36
C THR A 230 10.60 -22.78 -6.35
N ALA A 231 9.62 -21.88 -6.33
CA ALA A 231 8.44 -22.02 -5.49
C ALA A 231 7.60 -23.25 -5.87
N LEU A 232 7.43 -23.56 -7.17
CA LEU A 232 6.76 -24.79 -7.61
C LEU A 232 7.53 -26.06 -7.22
N VAL A 233 8.86 -26.04 -7.28
CA VAL A 233 9.71 -27.14 -6.78
C VAL A 233 9.47 -27.35 -5.29
N ALA A 234 9.41 -26.29 -4.50
CA ALA A 234 9.12 -26.37 -3.07
C ALA A 234 7.72 -26.96 -2.79
N VAL A 235 6.70 -26.59 -3.59
CA VAL A 235 5.36 -27.19 -3.51
C VAL A 235 5.41 -28.69 -3.78
N ASN A 236 6.10 -29.10 -4.85
CA ASN A 236 6.23 -30.51 -5.25
C ASN A 236 7.08 -31.35 -4.27
N ALA A 237 7.94 -30.71 -3.48
CA ALA A 237 8.82 -31.36 -2.51
C ALA A 237 8.30 -31.29 -1.07
N ALA A 238 7.12 -30.68 -0.84
CA ALA A 238 6.58 -30.48 0.50
C ALA A 238 6.27 -31.82 1.21
N PRO A 239 6.89 -32.11 2.36
CA PRO A 239 6.76 -33.41 3.02
C PRO A 239 5.43 -33.60 3.75
N ASP A 240 4.83 -32.52 4.24
CA ASP A 240 3.64 -32.52 5.09
C ASP A 240 2.71 -31.33 4.75
N ALA A 241 1.56 -31.26 5.44
CA ALA A 241 0.56 -30.23 5.23
C ALA A 241 1.07 -28.80 5.53
N ALA A 242 1.90 -28.64 6.56
CA ALA A 242 2.44 -27.34 6.96
C ALA A 242 3.47 -26.83 5.95
N GLY A 243 4.36 -27.71 5.48
CA GLY A 243 5.32 -27.43 4.42
C GLY A 243 4.61 -27.10 3.10
N LEU A 244 3.56 -27.84 2.75
CA LEU A 244 2.77 -27.59 1.54
C LEU A 244 2.06 -26.24 1.61
N LEU A 245 1.41 -25.92 2.73
CA LEU A 245 0.76 -24.63 2.92
C LEU A 245 1.78 -23.48 2.81
N THR A 246 2.94 -23.62 3.45
CA THR A 246 4.01 -22.62 3.39
C THR A 246 4.49 -22.41 1.95
N ALA A 247 4.71 -23.48 1.20
CA ALA A 247 5.15 -23.40 -0.19
C ALA A 247 4.08 -22.77 -1.11
N ILE A 248 2.81 -23.17 -0.97
CA ILE A 248 1.67 -22.62 -1.72
C ILE A 248 1.49 -21.12 -1.42
N LYS A 249 1.79 -20.66 -0.20
CA LYS A 249 1.72 -19.25 0.19
C LYS A 249 2.92 -18.41 -0.24
N SER A 250 3.87 -18.97 -0.99
CA SER A 250 4.98 -18.19 -1.56
C SER A 250 4.44 -17.01 -2.37
N ALA A 251 5.00 -15.82 -2.14
CA ALA A 251 4.62 -14.60 -2.85
C ALA A 251 4.86 -14.72 -4.36
N ASP A 252 5.87 -15.51 -4.76
CA ASP A 252 6.23 -15.70 -6.17
C ASP A 252 5.14 -16.45 -6.95
N LEU A 253 4.35 -17.30 -6.27
CA LEU A 253 3.24 -18.03 -6.92
C LEU A 253 2.00 -17.16 -7.11
N ALA A 254 1.86 -16.08 -6.34
CA ALA A 254 0.71 -15.17 -6.38
C ALA A 254 -0.66 -15.88 -6.39
N LEU A 255 -0.78 -17.01 -5.68
CA LEU A 255 -2.04 -17.75 -5.61
C LEU A 255 -3.10 -16.99 -4.83
N VAL A 256 -4.34 -17.11 -5.28
CA VAL A 256 -5.52 -16.54 -4.61
C VAL A 256 -6.34 -17.62 -3.95
N GLU A 257 -7.13 -17.22 -2.95
CA GLU A 257 -8.08 -18.11 -2.24
C GLU A 257 -7.40 -19.27 -1.50
N VAL A 258 -6.14 -19.14 -1.10
CA VAL A 258 -5.50 -20.14 -0.22
C VAL A 258 -6.12 -20.03 1.18
N VAL A 259 -6.66 -21.13 1.70
CA VAL A 259 -7.32 -21.20 3.00
C VAL A 259 -6.45 -22.02 3.96
N ASP A 260 -5.86 -21.37 4.95
CA ASP A 260 -4.93 -22.02 5.90
C ASP A 260 -5.55 -23.23 6.61
N ALA A 261 -6.85 -23.18 6.93
CA ALA A 261 -7.59 -24.28 7.54
C ALA A 261 -7.68 -25.54 6.65
N ASN A 262 -7.41 -25.42 5.35
CA ASN A 262 -7.49 -26.53 4.39
C ASN A 262 -6.12 -27.20 4.15
N ALA A 263 -5.08 -26.88 4.93
CA ALA A 263 -3.73 -27.44 4.77
C ALA A 263 -3.73 -28.98 4.68
N ASP A 264 -4.40 -29.66 5.61
CA ASP A 264 -4.50 -31.12 5.63
C ASP A 264 -5.24 -31.67 4.41
N ALA A 265 -6.29 -30.96 3.96
CA ALA A 265 -7.05 -31.35 2.76
C ALA A 265 -6.23 -31.16 1.48
N TYR A 266 -5.43 -30.09 1.37
CA TYR A 266 -4.49 -29.93 0.27
C TYR A 266 -3.51 -31.11 0.25
N LYS A 267 -2.91 -31.45 1.40
CA LYS A 267 -1.94 -32.55 1.44
C LYS A 267 -2.56 -33.90 1.12
N ALA A 268 -3.72 -34.21 1.69
CA ALA A 268 -4.44 -35.44 1.40
C ALA A 268 -4.78 -35.59 -0.09
N GLN A 269 -5.15 -34.49 -0.76
CA GLN A 269 -5.47 -34.51 -2.19
C GLN A 269 -4.24 -34.61 -3.09
N VAL A 270 -3.07 -34.10 -2.67
CA VAL A 270 -1.78 -34.35 -3.33
C VAL A 270 -1.38 -35.82 -3.14
N ASP A 271 -1.47 -36.35 -1.93
CA ASP A 271 -1.09 -37.74 -1.60
C ASP A 271 -2.01 -38.78 -2.25
N ALA A 272 -3.25 -38.41 -2.57
CA ALA A 272 -4.18 -39.23 -3.33
C ALA A 272 -3.87 -39.28 -4.84
N GLN A 273 -2.97 -38.43 -5.35
CA GLN A 273 -2.55 -38.49 -6.75
C GLN A 273 -1.63 -39.70 -7.01
N ALA A 274 -1.47 -40.05 -8.29
CA ALA A 274 -0.55 -41.10 -8.68
C ALA A 274 0.90 -40.78 -8.24
N GLU A 275 1.67 -41.82 -7.90
CA GLU A 275 3.08 -41.69 -7.55
C GLU A 275 3.84 -40.90 -8.63
N GLY A 276 4.58 -39.87 -8.21
CA GLY A 276 5.32 -38.99 -9.10
C GLY A 276 4.52 -37.82 -9.70
N PHE A 277 3.27 -37.62 -9.29
CA PHE A 277 2.52 -36.41 -9.63
C PHE A 277 3.28 -35.15 -9.21
N LYS A 278 3.32 -34.16 -10.10
CA LYS A 278 3.93 -32.85 -9.87
C LYS A 278 3.11 -31.76 -10.56
N PHE A 279 3.00 -30.61 -9.91
CA PHE A 279 2.50 -29.40 -10.54
C PHE A 279 3.58 -28.87 -11.50
N ALA A 280 3.25 -28.80 -12.79
CA ALA A 280 4.15 -28.24 -13.80
C ALA A 280 3.97 -26.72 -13.95
N THR A 281 2.81 -26.18 -13.53
CA THR A 281 2.50 -24.75 -13.69
C THR A 281 1.73 -24.20 -12.50
N VAL A 282 1.84 -22.89 -12.28
CA VAL A 282 1.05 -22.15 -11.27
C VAL A 282 -0.46 -22.28 -11.55
N ALA A 283 -0.87 -22.29 -12.81
CA ALA A 283 -2.29 -22.44 -13.18
C ALA A 283 -2.89 -23.79 -12.77
N GLN A 284 -2.12 -24.88 -12.90
CA GLN A 284 -2.52 -26.20 -12.40
C GLN A 284 -2.66 -26.20 -10.88
N LEU A 285 -1.68 -25.61 -10.17
CA LEU A 285 -1.72 -25.48 -8.72
C LEU A 285 -2.90 -24.63 -8.24
N GLN A 286 -3.19 -23.50 -8.90
CA GLN A 286 -4.34 -22.65 -8.58
C GLN A 286 -5.68 -23.39 -8.77
N SER A 287 -5.79 -24.19 -9.84
CA SER A 287 -6.98 -25.00 -10.10
C SER A 287 -7.17 -26.07 -9.03
N PHE A 288 -6.07 -26.71 -8.61
CA PHE A 288 -6.06 -27.65 -7.50
C PHE A 288 -6.53 -27.01 -6.20
N VAL A 289 -5.96 -25.87 -5.79
CA VAL A 289 -6.37 -25.13 -4.57
C VAL A 289 -7.87 -24.83 -4.59
N LYS A 290 -8.39 -24.32 -5.72
CA LYS A 290 -9.83 -24.03 -5.88
C LYS A 290 -10.70 -25.28 -5.74
N GLN A 291 -10.30 -26.39 -6.36
CA GLN A 291 -11.03 -27.64 -6.30
C GLN A 291 -11.09 -28.20 -4.87
N VAL A 292 -9.95 -28.20 -4.16
CA VAL A 292 -9.91 -28.67 -2.77
C VAL A 292 -10.80 -27.78 -1.91
N ASN A 293 -10.68 -26.45 -2.02
CA ASN A 293 -11.53 -25.52 -1.28
C ASN A 293 -13.02 -25.74 -1.54
N ALA A 294 -13.43 -25.92 -2.81
CA ALA A 294 -14.82 -26.20 -3.15
C ALA A 294 -15.32 -27.49 -2.49
N THR A 295 -14.49 -28.53 -2.44
CA THR A 295 -14.83 -29.83 -1.84
C THR A 295 -14.98 -29.73 -0.31
N VAL A 296 -14.02 -29.08 0.35
CA VAL A 296 -14.06 -28.91 1.82
C VAL A 296 -15.21 -27.98 2.20
N ASN A 297 -15.43 -26.89 1.47
CA ASN A 297 -16.58 -26.00 1.68
C ASN A 297 -17.91 -26.72 1.51
N THR A 298 -18.05 -27.57 0.48
CA THR A 298 -19.27 -28.37 0.29
C THR A 298 -19.55 -29.25 1.51
N SER A 299 -18.51 -29.91 2.05
CA SER A 299 -18.64 -30.75 3.24
C SER A 299 -19.03 -29.96 4.49
N ALA A 300 -18.46 -28.77 4.67
CA ALA A 300 -18.78 -27.90 5.80
C ALA A 300 -20.20 -27.28 5.69
N ILE A 301 -20.61 -26.89 4.48
CA ILE A 301 -21.98 -26.44 4.20
C ILE A 301 -22.98 -27.56 4.46
N ASP A 302 -22.66 -28.79 4.05
CA ASP A 302 -23.47 -29.98 4.34
C ASP A 302 -23.60 -30.23 5.84
N ALA A 303 -22.55 -30.03 6.63
CA ALA A 303 -22.61 -30.15 8.08
C ALA A 303 -23.57 -29.12 8.71
N VAL A 304 -23.60 -27.89 8.17
CA VAL A 304 -24.59 -26.87 8.57
C VAL A 304 -26.00 -27.29 8.19
N ASN A 305 -26.21 -27.73 6.95
CA ASN A 305 -27.53 -28.15 6.44
C ASN A 305 -28.09 -29.40 7.14
N LYS A 306 -27.21 -30.30 7.60
CA LYS A 306 -27.56 -31.58 8.24
C LYS A 306 -27.50 -31.53 9.77
N ALA A 307 -27.26 -30.35 10.36
CA ALA A 307 -27.26 -30.20 11.80
C ALA A 307 -28.63 -30.58 12.38
N VAL A 308 -28.62 -31.51 13.34
CA VAL A 308 -29.85 -32.08 13.93
C VAL A 308 -30.27 -31.40 15.24
N ASP A 309 -29.37 -30.62 15.83
CA ASP A 309 -29.59 -29.86 17.05
C ASP A 309 -28.75 -28.56 17.06
N ALA A 310 -28.99 -27.72 18.06
CA ALA A 310 -28.33 -26.41 18.17
C ALA A 310 -26.82 -26.50 18.45
N PRO A 311 -26.32 -27.41 19.31
CA PRO A 311 -24.88 -27.61 19.50
C PRO A 311 -24.15 -28.06 18.22
N ALA A 312 -24.76 -28.98 17.45
CA ALA A 312 -24.19 -29.44 16.18
C ALA A 312 -24.14 -28.31 15.15
N LEU A 313 -25.21 -27.50 15.06
CA LEU A 313 -25.23 -26.35 14.17
C LEU A 313 -24.16 -25.32 14.56
N LEU A 314 -24.05 -24.96 15.84
CA LEU A 314 -23.04 -24.01 16.30
C LEU A 314 -21.62 -24.53 16.00
N THR A 315 -21.37 -25.82 16.24
CA THR A 315 -20.09 -26.46 15.90
C THR A 315 -19.79 -26.35 14.40
N ALA A 316 -20.78 -26.62 13.54
CA ALA A 316 -20.64 -26.50 12.09
C ALA A 316 -20.39 -25.04 11.65
N LEU A 317 -21.13 -24.07 12.21
CA LEU A 317 -20.95 -22.64 11.93
C LEU A 317 -19.58 -22.12 12.39
N LYS A 318 -19.04 -22.64 13.51
CA LYS A 318 -17.71 -22.27 14.02
C LYS A 318 -16.56 -22.98 13.29
N SER A 319 -16.85 -23.83 12.30
CA SER A 319 -15.82 -24.47 11.49
C SER A 319 -14.92 -23.43 10.82
N SER A 320 -13.61 -23.54 11.06
CA SER A 320 -12.61 -22.65 10.46
C SER A 320 -12.60 -22.70 8.93
N VAL A 321 -13.07 -23.82 8.34
CA VAL A 321 -13.27 -23.99 6.90
C VAL A 321 -14.21 -22.95 6.33
N LEU A 322 -15.32 -22.65 7.03
CA LEU A 322 -16.30 -21.67 6.55
C LEU A 322 -15.79 -20.23 6.71
N GLY A 323 -14.81 -19.98 7.58
CA GLY A 323 -14.28 -18.63 7.79
C GLY A 323 -15.34 -17.61 8.21
N LEU A 324 -16.44 -18.06 8.83
CA LEU A 324 -17.55 -17.18 9.23
C LEU A 324 -17.10 -16.21 10.31
N LYS A 325 -17.63 -14.99 10.23
CA LYS A 325 -17.41 -13.94 11.21
C LYS A 325 -18.63 -13.81 12.11
N LYS A 326 -18.39 -13.41 13.37
CA LYS A 326 -19.43 -13.08 14.37
C LYS A 326 -20.40 -14.23 14.70
N VAL A 327 -19.96 -15.48 14.60
CA VAL A 327 -20.74 -16.59 15.14
C VAL A 327 -20.72 -16.48 16.67
N ALA A 328 -21.87 -16.18 17.27
CA ALA A 328 -22.00 -15.88 18.70
C ALA A 328 -22.61 -17.06 19.45
N ASP A 329 -21.90 -17.58 20.45
CA ASP A 329 -22.34 -18.74 21.23
C ASP A 329 -23.67 -18.48 21.94
N ALA A 330 -23.92 -17.24 22.39
CA ALA A 330 -25.19 -16.83 23.01
C ALA A 330 -26.41 -16.99 22.08
N ASN A 331 -26.21 -17.07 20.77
CA ASN A 331 -27.27 -17.17 19.76
C ASN A 331 -27.49 -18.62 19.28
N GLU A 332 -26.89 -19.62 19.93
CA GLU A 332 -26.99 -21.05 19.57
C GLU A 332 -28.43 -21.50 19.27
N ALA A 333 -29.34 -21.32 20.23
CA ALA A 333 -30.74 -21.70 20.07
C ALA A 333 -31.46 -20.91 18.97
N ALA A 334 -31.11 -19.64 18.80
CA ALA A 334 -31.68 -18.76 17.78
C ALA A 334 -31.25 -19.16 16.37
N TYR A 335 -29.98 -19.52 16.17
CA TYR A 335 -29.52 -20.07 14.89
C TYR A 335 -30.32 -21.33 14.54
N PHE A 336 -30.45 -22.26 15.48
CA PHE A 336 -31.14 -23.52 15.19
C PHE A 336 -32.62 -23.31 14.87
N ALA A 337 -33.31 -22.46 15.62
CA ALA A 337 -34.69 -22.09 15.32
C ALA A 337 -34.83 -21.48 13.92
N ALA A 338 -33.93 -20.57 13.54
CA ALA A 338 -33.95 -19.88 12.26
C ALA A 338 -33.51 -20.73 11.06
N LEU A 339 -32.83 -21.87 11.29
CA LEU A 339 -32.41 -22.80 10.23
C LEU A 339 -33.58 -23.53 9.58
N THR A 340 -34.69 -23.71 10.29
CA THR A 340 -35.85 -24.50 9.85
C THR A 340 -36.31 -24.11 8.43
N GLY A 341 -36.27 -25.09 7.52
CA GLY A 341 -36.69 -24.90 6.12
C GLY A 341 -35.68 -24.19 5.22
N LYS A 342 -34.47 -23.90 5.71
CA LYS A 342 -33.37 -23.33 4.92
C LYS A 342 -32.40 -24.43 4.50
N THR A 343 -31.82 -24.26 3.32
CA THR A 343 -30.66 -25.00 2.85
C THR A 343 -29.71 -24.00 2.21
N PHE A 344 -28.41 -24.20 2.43
CA PHE A 344 -27.37 -23.34 1.91
C PHE A 344 -26.56 -24.08 0.85
N THR A 345 -26.10 -23.34 -0.16
CA THR A 345 -25.23 -23.85 -1.23
C THR A 345 -23.88 -23.16 -1.24
N THR A 346 -23.77 -22.02 -0.56
CA THR A 346 -22.54 -21.23 -0.46
C THR A 346 -22.27 -20.75 0.96
N VAL A 347 -21.01 -20.47 1.26
CA VAL A 347 -20.59 -19.90 2.55
C VAL A 347 -21.14 -18.48 2.75
N THR A 348 -21.31 -17.70 1.68
CA THR A 348 -21.90 -16.36 1.73
C THR A 348 -23.35 -16.38 2.22
N GLU A 349 -24.15 -17.36 1.79
CA GLU A 349 -25.52 -17.53 2.29
C GLU A 349 -25.54 -17.84 3.80
N ILE A 350 -24.60 -18.67 4.27
CA ILE A 350 -24.47 -18.99 5.69
C ILE A 350 -24.05 -17.74 6.49
N GLN A 351 -23.11 -16.94 5.98
CA GLN A 351 -22.72 -15.68 6.63
C GLN A 351 -23.90 -14.71 6.74
N ALA A 352 -24.66 -14.53 5.66
CA ALA A 352 -25.86 -13.67 5.68
C ALA A 352 -26.92 -14.19 6.67
N PHE A 353 -27.06 -15.51 6.79
CA PHE A 353 -27.90 -16.14 7.80
C PHE A 353 -27.43 -15.83 9.23
N VAL A 354 -26.14 -16.02 9.54
CA VAL A 354 -25.56 -15.70 10.86
C VAL A 354 -25.76 -14.23 11.20
N ASP A 355 -25.46 -13.32 10.27
CA ASP A 355 -25.64 -11.89 10.47
C ASP A 355 -27.11 -11.51 10.70
N GLY A 356 -28.03 -12.13 9.95
CA GLY A 356 -29.47 -11.93 10.11
C GLY A 356 -29.97 -12.35 11.49
N VAL A 357 -29.57 -13.54 11.97
CA VAL A 357 -29.95 -14.02 13.30
C VAL A 357 -29.35 -13.15 14.39
N ASN A 358 -28.07 -12.80 14.28
CA ASN A 358 -27.41 -11.91 15.24
C ASN A 358 -28.10 -10.55 15.35
N LYS A 359 -28.47 -9.96 14.21
CA LYS A 359 -29.20 -8.70 14.17
C LYS A 359 -30.55 -8.83 14.87
N ALA A 360 -31.32 -9.88 14.56
CA ALA A 360 -32.62 -10.10 15.18
C ALA A 360 -32.54 -10.32 16.70
N GLN A 361 -31.51 -11.05 17.18
CA GLN A 361 -31.29 -11.23 18.62
C GLN A 361 -30.86 -9.94 19.32
N SER A 362 -29.98 -9.15 18.70
CA SER A 362 -29.62 -7.82 19.22
C SER A 362 -30.82 -6.89 19.28
N GLU A 363 -31.71 -6.94 18.28
CA GLU A 363 -32.96 -6.18 18.28
C GLU A 363 -33.86 -6.59 19.42
N ALA A 364 -34.15 -7.89 19.54
CA ALA A 364 -34.99 -8.43 20.60
C ALA A 364 -34.46 -8.08 22.00
N ALA A 365 -33.14 -8.16 22.21
CA ALA A 365 -32.51 -7.80 23.48
C ALA A 365 -32.67 -6.31 23.84
N LEU A 366 -32.52 -5.41 22.86
CA LEU A 366 -32.68 -3.96 23.10
C LEU A 366 -34.15 -3.58 23.33
N VAL A 367 -35.08 -4.19 22.58
CA VAL A 367 -36.51 -4.01 22.80
C VAL A 367 -36.91 -4.55 24.17
N ALA A 368 -36.39 -5.72 24.57
CA ALA A 368 -36.60 -6.27 25.90
C ALA A 368 -36.04 -5.35 27.00
N ALA A 369 -34.85 -4.79 26.81
CA ALA A 369 -34.24 -3.85 27.76
C ALA A 369 -35.08 -2.59 27.96
N ILE A 370 -35.62 -2.01 26.89
CA ILE A 370 -36.60 -0.91 26.98
C ILE A 370 -37.85 -1.39 27.71
N ASN A 371 -38.32 -2.60 27.40
CA ASN A 371 -39.57 -3.11 27.95
C ASN A 371 -39.52 -3.39 29.46
N THR A 372 -38.34 -3.74 29.97
CA THR A 372 -38.09 -4.00 31.39
C THR A 372 -37.39 -2.83 32.07
N ALA A 373 -37.17 -1.72 31.36
CA ALA A 373 -36.54 -0.55 31.94
C ALA A 373 -37.42 -0.01 33.07
N THR A 374 -36.77 0.46 34.11
CA THR A 374 -37.36 1.25 35.19
C THR A 374 -37.00 2.72 34.98
N LYS A 375 -37.64 3.59 35.75
CA LYS A 375 -37.31 5.02 35.75
C LYS A 375 -35.82 5.31 35.96
N SER A 376 -35.11 4.50 36.73
CA SER A 376 -33.69 4.70 37.02
C SER A 376 -32.73 4.30 35.89
N ASN A 377 -33.17 3.51 34.91
CA ASN A 377 -32.30 3.02 33.83
C ASN A 377 -32.84 3.24 32.40
N ILE A 378 -34.01 3.87 32.24
CA ILE A 378 -34.61 4.13 30.93
C ILE A 378 -33.69 4.96 30.02
N GLU A 379 -32.94 5.92 30.56
CA GLU A 379 -31.98 6.72 29.77
C GLU A 379 -30.90 5.85 29.13
N GLU A 380 -30.35 4.88 29.87
CA GLU A 380 -29.36 3.93 29.36
C GLU A 380 -29.98 3.01 28.31
N ALA A 381 -31.19 2.51 28.55
CA ALA A 381 -31.91 1.65 27.61
C ALA A 381 -32.21 2.37 26.28
N VAL A 382 -32.74 3.59 26.34
CA VAL A 382 -33.01 4.44 25.15
C VAL A 382 -31.71 4.80 24.44
N THR A 383 -30.65 5.15 25.17
CA THR A 383 -29.36 5.48 24.58
C THR A 383 -28.75 4.28 23.86
N SER A 384 -28.80 3.09 24.46
CA SER A 384 -28.32 1.84 23.85
C SER A 384 -29.12 1.46 22.61
N PHE A 385 -30.45 1.64 22.68
CA PHE A 385 -31.34 1.43 21.54
C PHE A 385 -31.01 2.37 20.37
N VAL A 386 -30.93 3.68 20.63
CA VAL A 386 -30.63 4.71 19.62
C VAL A 386 -29.24 4.54 19.02
N ALA A 387 -28.25 4.16 19.83
CA ALA A 387 -26.90 3.88 19.34
C ALA A 387 -26.88 2.75 18.29
N THR A 388 -27.83 1.81 18.35
CA THR A 388 -27.91 0.65 17.45
C THR A 388 -28.82 0.90 16.25
N PHE A 389 -30.02 1.45 16.48
CA PHE A 389 -31.04 1.59 15.43
C PHE A 389 -31.12 2.98 14.79
N ALA A 390 -30.47 3.98 15.40
CA ALA A 390 -30.65 5.39 15.12
C ALA A 390 -32.12 5.85 15.27
N ASN A 391 -32.29 7.10 15.69
CA ASN A 391 -33.59 7.77 15.63
C ASN A 391 -33.29 9.24 15.37
N ASP A 392 -33.45 9.67 14.13
CA ASP A 392 -33.02 11.01 13.70
C ASP A 392 -33.73 12.11 14.47
N ALA A 393 -35.02 11.94 14.79
CA ALA A 393 -35.78 12.90 15.59
C ALA A 393 -35.10 13.11 16.96
N TYR A 394 -34.88 12.03 17.71
CA TYR A 394 -34.23 12.08 19.02
C TYR A 394 -32.76 12.51 18.96
N ILE A 395 -32.02 12.12 17.92
CA ILE A 395 -30.63 12.56 17.75
C ILE A 395 -30.59 14.07 17.53
N ASN A 396 -31.51 14.62 16.74
CA ASN A 396 -31.53 16.02 16.32
C ASN A 396 -32.09 17.01 17.36
N VAL A 397 -32.82 16.55 18.39
CA VAL A 397 -33.28 17.46 19.48
C VAL A 397 -32.12 18.11 20.26
N GLY A 398 -30.90 17.55 20.16
CA GLY A 398 -29.71 18.03 20.84
C GLY A 398 -29.57 17.50 22.27
N SER A 399 -28.33 17.43 22.76
CA SER A 399 -28.00 16.77 24.04
C SER A 399 -28.71 17.37 25.26
N LYS A 400 -28.99 18.68 25.25
CA LYS A 400 -29.68 19.38 26.34
C LYS A 400 -31.14 18.95 26.51
N LYS A 401 -31.80 18.51 25.43
CA LYS A 401 -33.24 18.19 25.41
C LYS A 401 -33.52 16.69 25.59
N ARG A 402 -32.54 15.83 25.33
CA ARG A 402 -32.70 14.36 25.33
C ARG A 402 -33.23 13.79 26.64
N ALA A 403 -32.78 14.30 27.79
CA ALA A 403 -33.26 13.83 29.09
C ALA A 403 -34.75 14.15 29.33
N GLU A 404 -35.22 15.30 28.85
CA GLU A 404 -36.63 15.68 28.94
C GLU A 404 -37.47 14.86 27.96
N VAL A 405 -36.99 14.63 26.74
CA VAL A 405 -37.63 13.71 25.76
C VAL A 405 -37.72 12.28 26.31
N ILE A 406 -36.69 11.77 26.99
CA ILE A 406 -36.76 10.46 27.65
C ILE A 406 -37.81 10.46 28.76
N SER A 407 -37.97 11.57 29.47
CA SER A 407 -39.02 11.70 30.49
C SER A 407 -40.40 11.64 29.83
N THR A 408 -40.62 12.36 28.72
CA THR A 408 -41.84 12.27 27.90
C THR A 408 -42.06 10.87 27.32
N PHE A 409 -40.99 10.18 26.90
CA PHE A 409 -41.10 8.79 26.44
C PHE A 409 -41.53 7.85 27.58
N TRP A 410 -40.94 8.00 28.76
CA TRP A 410 -41.31 7.25 29.96
C TRP A 410 -42.74 7.56 30.40
N VAL A 411 -43.19 8.79 30.22
CA VAL A 411 -44.56 9.21 30.53
C VAL A 411 -45.58 8.38 29.76
N ASN A 412 -45.35 8.22 28.46
CA ASN A 412 -46.27 7.52 27.57
C ASN A 412 -46.07 5.99 27.56
N HIS A 413 -44.86 5.53 27.89
CA HIS A 413 -44.44 4.14 27.66
C HIS A 413 -43.64 3.51 28.80
N GLY A 414 -43.74 4.05 30.01
CA GLY A 414 -43.06 3.58 31.22
C GLY A 414 -43.87 2.56 32.02
N GLU A 415 -43.74 2.64 33.35
CA GLU A 415 -44.37 1.70 34.29
C GLU A 415 -45.90 1.77 34.22
N GLY A 416 -46.55 0.61 34.05
CA GLY A 416 -48.01 0.53 33.93
C GLY A 416 -48.57 0.58 32.50
N ARG A 417 -47.72 0.68 31.47
CA ARG A 417 -48.17 0.57 30.07
C ARG A 417 -48.93 -0.74 29.80
N SER A 418 -49.99 -0.64 29.00
CA SER A 418 -50.87 -1.78 28.69
C SER A 418 -50.25 -2.79 27.72
N GLU A 419 -49.26 -2.38 26.92
CA GLU A 419 -48.67 -3.21 25.87
C GLU A 419 -47.13 -3.05 25.84
N ALA A 420 -46.42 -4.17 25.74
CA ALA A 420 -44.98 -4.18 25.56
C ALA A 420 -44.63 -4.03 24.07
N PHE A 421 -43.52 -3.35 23.77
CA PHE A 421 -43.03 -3.23 22.40
C PHE A 421 -42.61 -4.60 21.87
N THR A 422 -42.96 -4.88 20.63
CA THR A 422 -42.64 -6.14 19.95
C THR A 422 -41.49 -6.00 18.95
N SER A 423 -41.14 -4.77 18.56
CA SER A 423 -40.11 -4.50 17.55
C SER A 423 -39.36 -3.18 17.78
N ALA A 424 -38.19 -3.03 17.16
CA ALA A 424 -37.49 -1.75 17.18
C ALA A 424 -38.26 -0.62 16.45
N ALA A 425 -39.06 -0.96 15.45
CA ALA A 425 -39.88 0.02 14.74
C ALA A 425 -40.90 0.68 15.67
N GLU A 426 -41.54 -0.09 16.56
CA GLU A 426 -42.47 0.44 17.55
C GLU A 426 -41.77 1.34 18.57
N VAL A 427 -40.61 0.93 19.09
CA VAL A 427 -39.81 1.76 20.01
C VAL A 427 -39.41 3.07 19.34
N SER A 428 -38.97 3.02 18.08
CA SER A 428 -38.54 4.21 17.33
C SER A 428 -39.71 5.16 17.02
N ALA A 429 -40.89 4.61 16.70
CA ALA A 429 -42.11 5.40 16.51
C ALA A 429 -42.54 6.09 17.81
N ALA A 430 -42.54 5.36 18.92
CA ALA A 430 -42.83 5.89 20.25
C ALA A 430 -41.84 6.99 20.66
N LEU A 431 -40.54 6.81 20.40
CA LEU A 431 -39.52 7.83 20.68
C LEU A 431 -39.71 9.09 19.82
N THR A 432 -40.11 8.93 18.56
CA THR A 432 -40.41 10.06 17.66
C THR A 432 -41.67 10.82 18.10
N ALA A 433 -42.68 10.11 18.58
CA ALA A 433 -43.87 10.73 19.17
C ALA A 433 -43.50 11.53 20.43
N ALA A 434 -42.69 10.96 21.33
CA ALA A 434 -42.20 11.66 22.51
C ALA A 434 -41.39 12.93 22.17
N VAL A 435 -40.57 12.91 21.12
CA VAL A 435 -39.89 14.11 20.60
C VAL A 435 -40.91 15.17 20.18
N SER A 436 -41.90 14.78 19.38
CA SER A 436 -42.90 15.71 18.83
C SER A 436 -43.77 16.34 19.92
N GLU A 437 -44.13 15.55 20.92
CA GLU A 437 -44.89 15.98 22.08
C GLU A 437 -44.09 16.94 22.96
N TYR A 438 -42.84 16.60 23.24
CA TYR A 438 -41.92 17.48 23.96
C TYR A 438 -41.69 18.81 23.23
N GLU A 439 -41.52 18.78 21.90
CA GLU A 439 -41.45 19.99 21.09
C GLU A 439 -42.76 20.79 21.14
N GLY A 440 -43.91 20.12 21.25
CA GLY A 440 -45.21 20.73 21.51
C GLY A 440 -45.22 21.52 22.82
N TYR A 441 -44.74 20.93 23.92
CA TYR A 441 -44.66 21.61 25.23
C TYR A 441 -43.80 22.87 25.17
N ILE A 442 -42.56 22.76 24.66
CA ILE A 442 -41.65 23.91 24.62
C ILE A 442 -42.14 25.01 23.67
N ASN A 443 -42.77 24.64 22.55
CA ASN A 443 -43.38 25.59 21.64
C ASN A 443 -44.60 26.29 22.26
N GLY A 444 -45.41 25.58 23.06
CA GLY A 444 -46.51 26.17 23.83
C GLY A 444 -46.01 27.22 24.82
N ILE A 445 -44.98 26.88 25.59
CA ILE A 445 -44.33 27.78 26.57
C ILE A 445 -43.76 29.02 25.87
N ASN A 446 -42.97 28.83 24.82
CA ASN A 446 -42.37 29.95 24.10
C ASN A 446 -43.43 30.77 23.36
N SER A 447 -44.49 30.17 22.81
CA SER A 447 -45.50 30.92 22.04
C SER A 447 -46.50 31.70 22.90
N ALA A 448 -46.49 31.53 24.22
CA ALA A 448 -47.39 32.25 25.12
C ALA A 448 -47.23 33.77 25.00
N LYS A 449 -48.35 34.48 24.84
CA LYS A 449 -48.42 35.95 24.67
C LYS A 449 -48.83 36.68 25.94
N ASN A 450 -49.32 35.94 26.93
CA ASN A 450 -49.78 36.46 28.21
C ASN A 450 -49.67 35.36 29.28
N ILE A 451 -49.86 35.77 30.53
CA ILE A 451 -49.76 34.91 31.72
C ILE A 451 -50.77 33.74 31.65
N THR A 452 -51.97 33.96 31.10
CA THR A 452 -52.98 32.90 30.97
C THR A 452 -52.55 31.82 29.99
N GLU A 453 -51.98 32.19 28.84
CA GLU A 453 -51.43 31.24 27.87
C GLU A 453 -50.20 30.50 28.42
N MET A 454 -49.32 31.19 29.15
CA MET A 454 -48.15 30.58 29.79
C MET A 454 -48.58 29.53 30.83
N ARG A 455 -49.55 29.88 31.67
CA ARG A 455 -50.13 28.97 32.66
C ARG A 455 -50.74 27.74 31.97
N ALA A 456 -51.54 27.94 30.93
CA ALA A 456 -52.15 26.83 30.19
C ALA A 456 -51.11 25.91 29.54
N ALA A 457 -50.00 26.44 29.04
CA ALA A 457 -48.93 25.62 28.46
C ALA A 457 -48.21 24.75 29.52
N PHE A 458 -47.99 25.27 30.72
CA PHE A 458 -47.44 24.49 31.84
C PHE A 458 -48.44 23.51 32.44
N ASP A 459 -49.72 23.87 32.52
CA ASP A 459 -50.78 22.95 32.98
C ASP A 459 -50.80 21.70 32.09
N VAL A 460 -50.74 21.85 30.76
CA VAL A 460 -50.66 20.70 29.83
C VAL A 460 -49.42 19.83 30.11
N PHE A 461 -48.23 20.44 30.24
CA PHE A 461 -47.01 19.71 30.54
C PHE A 461 -47.07 18.97 31.89
N ILE A 462 -47.65 19.59 32.92
CA ILE A 462 -47.74 19.00 34.26
C ILE A 462 -48.82 17.92 34.31
N ASP A 463 -49.98 18.11 33.67
CA ASP A 463 -51.03 17.10 33.57
C ASP A 463 -50.48 15.80 32.95
N ASP A 464 -49.68 15.92 31.89
CA ASP A 464 -49.06 14.76 31.23
C ASP A 464 -47.96 14.12 32.12
N LEU A 465 -47.19 14.91 32.88
CA LEU A 465 -46.29 14.37 33.89
C LEU A 465 -47.04 13.66 35.03
N GLU A 466 -48.13 14.24 35.53
CA GLU A 466 -48.98 13.69 36.61
C GLU A 466 -49.61 12.36 36.19
N ALA A 467 -50.13 12.29 34.96
CA ALA A 467 -50.65 11.07 34.38
C ALA A 467 -49.62 9.93 34.37
N ALA A 468 -48.33 10.26 34.25
CA ALA A 468 -47.25 9.31 34.09
C ALA A 468 -46.54 8.88 35.36
N TYR A 469 -46.24 9.81 36.27
CA TYR A 469 -45.55 9.46 37.51
C TYR A 469 -46.49 9.35 38.71
N GLY A 470 -47.80 9.59 38.55
CA GLY A 470 -48.81 9.43 39.60
C GLY A 470 -48.42 10.15 40.90
N ASP A 471 -48.56 9.48 42.04
CA ASP A 471 -48.20 10.02 43.35
C ASP A 471 -46.70 10.36 43.48
N GLU A 472 -45.82 9.83 42.61
CA GLU A 472 -44.40 10.15 42.58
C GLU A 472 -44.11 11.50 41.90
N VAL A 473 -45.05 12.01 41.08
CA VAL A 473 -45.02 13.44 40.70
C VAL A 473 -45.07 14.27 41.95
N THR A 474 -45.89 13.94 42.94
CA THR A 474 -45.97 14.66 44.22
C THR A 474 -44.59 14.90 44.85
N THR A 475 -43.61 14.02 44.66
CA THR A 475 -42.22 14.12 45.17
C THR A 475 -41.22 14.84 44.24
N LYS A 476 -41.47 14.94 42.93
CA LYS A 476 -40.69 15.80 42.01
C LYS A 476 -41.31 17.19 41.83
N VAL A 477 -42.63 17.24 41.75
CA VAL A 477 -43.45 18.39 42.11
C VAL A 477 -43.27 18.74 43.58
N GLU A 478 -42.64 17.96 44.48
CA GLU A 478 -42.26 18.48 45.82
C GLU A 478 -41.19 19.59 45.74
N GLU A 479 -40.37 19.63 44.68
CA GLU A 479 -39.57 20.82 44.35
C GLU A 479 -40.44 21.98 43.82
N LEU A 480 -41.63 21.69 43.29
CA LEU A 480 -42.68 22.65 42.87
C LEU A 480 -43.81 22.83 43.92
N GLN A 481 -43.79 22.12 45.07
CA GLN A 481 -44.74 22.22 46.19
C GLN A 481 -44.40 23.41 47.08
N ASN A 482 -43.53 24.29 46.60
CA ASN A 482 -43.77 25.68 46.86
C ASN A 482 -45.19 25.97 46.35
N THR A 483 -46.18 26.04 47.26
CA THR A 483 -47.58 26.38 46.91
C THR A 483 -47.72 27.68 46.12
N SER A 484 -46.63 28.46 45.99
CA SER A 484 -46.49 29.57 45.05
C SER A 484 -46.23 29.17 43.59
N VAL A 485 -46.05 27.89 43.25
CA VAL A 485 -45.72 27.41 41.90
C VAL A 485 -46.79 26.48 41.33
N TYR A 486 -47.27 25.53 42.13
CA TYR A 486 -48.36 24.64 41.72
C TYR A 486 -49.38 24.47 42.86
N ALA A 487 -50.65 24.75 42.58
CA ALA A 487 -51.73 24.68 43.57
C ALA A 487 -53.07 24.27 42.95
N ASN A 488 -53.74 23.30 43.58
CA ASN A 488 -55.04 22.76 43.16
C ASN A 488 -55.05 22.15 41.75
N GLY A 489 -54.01 21.41 41.38
CA GLY A 489 -53.92 20.76 40.06
C GLY A 489 -53.73 21.76 38.90
N SER A 490 -53.07 22.89 39.18
CA SER A 490 -52.72 23.87 38.16
C SER A 490 -51.53 24.72 38.60
N PHE A 491 -50.74 25.14 37.62
CA PHE A 491 -49.67 26.10 37.75
C PHE A 491 -50.22 27.43 38.25
N THR A 492 -49.57 28.03 39.25
CA THR A 492 -50.07 29.25 39.86
C THR A 492 -49.90 30.44 38.91
N ILE A 493 -50.73 31.48 39.12
CA ILE A 493 -50.58 32.74 38.39
C ILE A 493 -49.22 33.39 38.69
N GLU A 494 -48.73 33.27 39.92
CA GLU A 494 -47.45 33.87 40.34
C GLU A 494 -46.27 33.25 39.59
N ALA A 495 -46.16 31.91 39.54
CA ALA A 495 -45.11 31.25 38.78
C ALA A 495 -45.25 31.47 37.27
N ALA A 496 -46.47 31.44 36.73
CA ALA A 496 -46.71 31.76 35.31
C ALA A 496 -46.26 33.19 34.98
N THR A 497 -46.46 34.14 35.91
CA THR A 497 -46.01 35.54 35.77
C THR A 497 -44.49 35.60 35.75
N SER A 498 -43.80 34.97 36.71
CA SER A 498 -42.34 34.96 36.77
C SER A 498 -41.68 34.38 35.52
N ILE A 499 -42.20 33.25 35.01
CA ILE A 499 -41.66 32.62 33.79
C ILE A 499 -41.95 33.50 32.56
N PHE A 500 -43.17 34.05 32.46
CA PHE A 500 -43.53 34.92 31.35
C PHE A 500 -42.68 36.20 31.32
N GLU A 501 -42.44 36.83 32.48
CA GLU A 501 -41.55 37.99 32.58
C GLU A 501 -40.11 37.62 32.20
N ALA A 502 -39.60 36.47 32.64
CA ALA A 502 -38.28 35.99 32.26
C ALA A 502 -38.17 35.74 30.74
N LEU A 503 -39.21 35.20 30.09
CA LEU A 503 -39.27 35.06 28.64
C LEU A 503 -39.27 36.42 27.94
N GLN A 504 -40.04 37.39 28.44
CA GLN A 504 -40.08 38.74 27.88
C GLN A 504 -38.73 39.45 28.02
N VAL A 505 -38.03 39.25 29.13
CA VAL A 505 -36.66 39.76 29.33
C VAL A 505 -35.73 39.18 28.27
N LYS A 506 -35.74 37.86 28.06
CA LYS A 506 -34.94 37.21 27.00
C LYS A 506 -35.22 37.80 25.62
N ARG A 507 -36.50 37.95 25.25
CA ARG A 507 -36.92 38.52 23.96
C ARG A 507 -36.57 39.99 23.78
N SER A 508 -36.42 40.71 24.88
CA SER A 508 -36.04 42.13 24.87
C SER A 508 -34.53 42.34 24.83
N ASP A 509 -33.73 41.29 25.07
CA ASP A 509 -32.28 41.35 25.09
C ASP A 509 -31.71 41.29 23.66
N ALA A 510 -31.51 42.48 23.07
CA ALA A 510 -31.02 42.65 21.71
C ALA A 510 -29.61 42.08 21.45
N ASP A 511 -28.87 41.72 22.51
CA ASP A 511 -27.50 41.20 22.42
C ASP A 511 -27.43 39.65 22.53
N THR A 512 -28.56 38.96 22.66
CA THR A 512 -28.58 37.48 22.74
C THR A 512 -29.06 36.83 21.45
N THR A 513 -28.54 35.63 21.15
CA THR A 513 -28.96 34.81 20.01
C THR A 513 -30.05 33.80 20.38
N ASN A 514 -30.67 33.92 21.56
CA ASN A 514 -31.60 32.93 22.10
C ASN A 514 -32.79 33.61 22.79
N ASP A 515 -33.76 34.00 21.98
CA ASP A 515 -34.96 34.73 22.41
C ASP A 515 -35.98 33.85 23.16
N ASP A 516 -35.73 32.55 23.23
CA ASP A 516 -36.66 31.54 23.76
C ASP A 516 -36.00 30.65 24.82
N PHE A 517 -36.81 29.86 25.55
CA PHE A 517 -36.31 28.77 26.37
C PHE A 517 -35.91 27.58 25.49
N ALA A 518 -34.73 27.04 25.74
CA ALA A 518 -34.19 25.87 25.04
C ALA A 518 -34.75 24.55 25.61
N THR A 519 -35.12 24.53 26.89
CA THR A 519 -35.67 23.37 27.62
C THR A 519 -36.76 23.79 28.59
N VAL A 520 -37.61 22.86 29.02
CA VAL A 520 -38.64 23.13 30.04
C VAL A 520 -37.99 23.41 31.40
N ALA A 521 -36.91 22.69 31.73
CA ALA A 521 -36.10 22.91 32.92
C ALA A 521 -35.49 24.32 32.96
N GLU A 522 -35.10 24.90 31.81
CA GLU A 522 -34.61 26.28 31.76
C GLU A 522 -35.71 27.28 32.13
N ALA A 523 -36.94 27.03 31.66
CA ALA A 523 -38.10 27.85 32.02
C ALA A 523 -38.43 27.72 33.52
N LEU A 524 -38.44 26.51 34.06
CA LEU A 524 -38.70 26.25 35.49
C LEU A 524 -37.60 26.82 36.41
N ALA A 525 -36.34 26.81 35.98
CA ALA A 525 -35.22 27.37 36.75
C ALA A 525 -35.33 28.88 37.01
N THR A 526 -36.24 29.59 36.33
CA THR A 526 -36.52 31.01 36.60
C THR A 526 -37.23 31.22 37.94
N LEU A 527 -37.91 30.19 38.46
CA LEU A 527 -38.62 30.23 39.75
C LEU A 527 -37.69 30.06 40.95
N SER A 528 -36.44 29.65 40.71
CA SER A 528 -35.42 29.42 41.73
C SER A 528 -34.54 30.65 41.98
N LYS A 529 -34.79 31.75 41.26
CA LYS A 529 -34.08 33.02 41.35
C LYS A 529 -34.94 34.06 42.05
#